data_AF-A0A7R8RR47-F1
#
_entry.id   AF-A0A7R8RR47-F1
#
_cell.length_a   1.000
_cell.length_b   1.000
_cell.length_c   1.000
_cell.angle_alpha   90.00
_cell.angle_beta   90.00
_cell.angle_gamma   90.00
#
_symmetry.space_group_name_H-M   'P 1'
#
loop_
_entity.id
_entity.type
_entity.pdbx_description
1 polymer ?
#
loop_
_entity_poly.entity_id
_entity_poly.type
_entity_poly.pdbx_seq_one_letter_code
_entity_poly.pdbx_strand_id
1 'polypeptide(L)'
;MEYRRAAIPALVGGLLLTALLWWAGASTQALRLPGTVDVLGGMAAAQLEHWLTPWSYDPPPSVRIGAETFGVGEDGAAVDNSRYLSLYTTGMQIRFVAVLLFFVPGALLLVRRLPPVNGRVPATLLTVWAWGLVAGTLAVAVSAPWLIAANGRGSYRFLPQLAGMASAGRQILVLAAFVAAVVAVLAARVTAKGAGPLPRAAVPVGAARLAATVGTAVIAVSLAVLSYQPVAATLQTASTGTGLFAEPGDLLRQWLLLGSWAGPAGTPVGDWFLYRVADALVLAVVWWSLRWLPVLLTRTTVPAMAAGAVCATVLGLLVSQLTQMALSDGGMRWGLVQLSAGIGGGVPAALTFGLLAGSAAAVTLRVAGGRAGDRAPSPKG
;
A
#
# COMPACT_ATOMS: atom_id res chain seq x y z
N MET A 1 10.58 22.89 5.65
CA MET A 1 11.16 23.04 4.30
C MET A 1 10.19 23.84 3.44
N GLU A 2 10.68 24.72 2.56
CA GLU A 2 9.85 25.45 1.60
C GLU A 2 9.24 24.48 0.58
N TYR A 3 8.07 24.83 0.03
CA TYR A 3 7.38 24.01 -0.98
C TYR A 3 8.25 23.73 -2.20
N ARG A 4 8.93 24.75 -2.72
CA ARG A 4 9.80 24.63 -3.91
C ARG A 4 10.91 23.60 -3.72
N ARG A 5 11.53 23.58 -2.54
CA ARG A 5 12.63 22.64 -2.22
C ARG A 5 12.13 21.21 -2.05
N ALA A 6 10.90 21.01 -1.58
CA ALA A 6 10.28 19.69 -1.45
C ALA A 6 9.65 19.18 -2.77
N ALA A 7 9.31 20.07 -3.71
CA ALA A 7 8.69 19.69 -4.98
C ALA A 7 9.65 18.94 -5.90
N ILE A 8 10.91 19.40 -6.00
CA ILE A 8 11.95 18.77 -6.83
C ILE A 8 12.13 17.28 -6.48
N PRO A 9 12.41 16.89 -5.22
CA PRO A 9 12.59 15.47 -4.87
C PRO A 9 11.31 14.64 -5.04
N ALA A 10 10.14 15.22 -4.80
CA ALA A 10 8.86 14.55 -5.01
C ALA A 10 8.61 14.23 -6.49
N LEU A 11 8.90 15.18 -7.38
CA LEU A 11 8.79 15.00 -8.83
C LEU A 11 9.82 14.00 -9.35
N VAL A 12 11.09 14.11 -8.93
CA VAL A 12 12.14 13.16 -9.33
C VAL A 12 11.78 11.73 -8.91
N GLY A 13 11.34 11.55 -7.66
CA GLY A 13 10.90 10.24 -7.18
C GLY A 13 9.68 9.72 -7.93
N GLY A 14 8.70 10.58 -8.20
CA GLY A 14 7.48 10.21 -8.92
C GLY A 14 7.76 9.79 -10.36
N LEU A 15 8.53 10.59 -11.10
CA LEU A 15 8.94 10.28 -12.47
C LEU A 15 9.76 8.98 -12.52
N LEU A 16 10.70 8.79 -11.57
CA LEU A 16 11.50 7.58 -11.51
C LEU A 16 10.63 6.35 -11.18
N LEU A 17 9.70 6.45 -10.24
CA LEU A 17 8.77 5.35 -9.92
C LEU A 17 7.95 4.96 -11.15
N THR A 18 7.34 5.94 -11.81
CA THR A 18 6.57 5.72 -13.04
C THR A 18 7.44 5.11 -14.14
N ALA A 19 8.66 5.63 -14.35
CA ALA A 19 9.58 5.12 -15.36
C ALA A 19 10.06 3.69 -15.06
N LEU A 20 10.36 3.36 -13.80
CA LEU A 20 10.76 2.01 -13.40
C LEU A 20 9.62 1.02 -13.60
N LEU A 21 8.39 1.37 -13.21
CA LEU A 21 7.23 0.51 -13.41
C LEU A 21 6.89 0.35 -14.90
N TRP A 22 7.06 1.42 -15.68
CA TRP A 22 6.87 1.38 -17.12
C TRP A 22 7.89 0.47 -17.81
N TRP A 23 9.17 0.65 -17.48
CA TRP A 23 10.27 -0.17 -17.97
C TRP A 23 10.09 -1.64 -17.57
N ALA A 24 9.69 -1.88 -16.33
CA ALA A 24 9.39 -3.21 -15.80
C ALA A 24 8.26 -3.87 -16.60
N GLY A 25 7.19 -3.12 -16.89
CA GLY A 25 6.10 -3.58 -17.76
C GLY A 25 6.54 -3.88 -19.19
N ALA A 26 7.40 -3.05 -19.78
CA ALA A 26 7.91 -3.27 -21.14
C ALA A 26 8.85 -4.48 -21.25
N SER A 27 9.48 -4.87 -20.14
CA SER A 27 10.45 -5.97 -20.10
C SER A 27 9.81 -7.36 -20.18
N THR A 28 8.49 -7.50 -20.09
CA THR A 28 7.80 -8.80 -20.19
C THR A 28 8.05 -9.51 -21.52
N GLN A 29 8.14 -8.76 -22.62
CA GLN A 29 8.42 -9.34 -23.94
C GLN A 29 9.83 -9.93 -24.03
N ALA A 30 10.81 -9.26 -23.41
CA ALA A 30 12.19 -9.72 -23.38
C ALA A 30 12.36 -11.02 -22.58
N LEU A 31 11.52 -11.24 -21.55
CA LEU A 31 11.53 -12.48 -20.75
C LEU A 31 11.02 -13.71 -21.51
N ARG A 32 10.23 -13.51 -22.58
CA ARG A 32 9.71 -14.60 -23.42
C ARG A 32 10.68 -15.04 -24.52
N LEU A 33 11.79 -14.32 -24.70
CA LEU A 33 12.80 -14.67 -25.71
C LEU A 33 13.55 -15.95 -25.27
N PRO A 34 13.82 -16.89 -26.20
CA PRO A 34 14.52 -18.14 -25.89
C PRO A 34 15.85 -17.91 -25.14
N GLY A 35 16.65 -16.94 -25.58
CA GLY A 35 17.94 -16.64 -24.94
C GLY A 35 17.83 -16.17 -23.49
N THR A 36 16.72 -15.53 -23.09
CA THR A 36 16.50 -15.12 -21.70
C THR A 36 16.09 -16.30 -20.82
N VAL A 37 15.28 -17.21 -21.38
CA VAL A 37 14.86 -18.46 -20.74
C VAL A 37 16.06 -19.39 -20.53
N ASP A 38 16.99 -19.43 -21.50
CA ASP A 38 18.19 -20.25 -21.45
C ASP A 38 19.21 -19.73 -20.40
N VAL A 39 19.31 -18.41 -20.21
CA VAL A 39 20.25 -17.78 -19.28
C VAL A 39 19.73 -17.74 -17.83
N LEU A 40 18.47 -17.36 -17.62
CA LEU A 40 17.87 -17.24 -16.29
C LEU A 40 17.29 -18.57 -15.79
N GLY A 41 17.03 -19.51 -16.70
CA GLY A 41 16.22 -20.70 -16.45
C GLY A 41 14.72 -20.41 -16.54
N GLY A 42 13.95 -21.36 -17.09
CA GLY A 42 12.51 -21.16 -17.36
C GLY A 42 11.66 -20.84 -16.13
N MET A 43 12.02 -21.37 -14.96
CA MET A 43 11.28 -21.08 -13.72
C MET A 43 11.49 -19.64 -13.24
N ALA A 44 12.71 -19.10 -13.33
CA ALA A 44 13.01 -17.73 -12.93
C ALA A 44 12.44 -16.71 -13.94
N ALA A 45 12.49 -17.04 -15.23
CA ALA A 45 11.88 -16.22 -16.28
C ALA A 45 10.35 -16.13 -16.11
N ALA A 46 9.68 -17.26 -15.86
CA ALA A 46 8.24 -17.29 -15.57
C ALA A 46 7.88 -16.53 -14.27
N GLN A 47 8.75 -16.60 -13.26
CA GLN A 47 8.59 -15.85 -12.01
C GLN A 47 8.64 -14.34 -12.22
N LEU A 48 9.66 -13.87 -12.94
CA LEU A 48 9.81 -12.45 -13.27
C LEU A 48 8.65 -11.99 -14.15
N GLU A 49 8.26 -12.79 -15.15
CA GLU A 49 7.11 -12.48 -15.99
C GLU A 49 5.85 -12.28 -15.13
N HIS A 50 5.59 -13.17 -14.17
CA HIS A 50 4.45 -13.06 -13.27
C HIS A 50 4.45 -11.76 -12.44
N TRP A 51 5.61 -11.30 -11.97
CA TRP A 51 5.74 -10.04 -11.23
C TRP A 51 5.53 -8.80 -12.10
N LEU A 52 5.96 -8.87 -13.37
CA LEU A 52 5.94 -7.76 -14.32
C LEU A 52 4.62 -7.64 -15.08
N THR A 53 3.91 -8.76 -15.28
CA THR A 53 2.66 -8.84 -16.06
C THR A 53 1.63 -7.77 -15.66
N PRO A 54 1.40 -7.47 -14.36
CA PRO A 54 0.42 -6.46 -13.97
C PRO A 54 0.78 -5.03 -14.37
N TRP A 55 2.04 -4.76 -14.71
CA TRP A 55 2.50 -3.47 -15.21
C TRP A 55 2.74 -3.45 -16.72
N SER A 56 2.58 -4.59 -17.39
CA SER A 56 2.80 -4.72 -18.83
C SER A 56 1.74 -3.99 -19.65
N TYR A 57 2.15 -3.46 -20.80
CA TYR A 57 1.25 -2.90 -21.81
C TYR A 57 0.70 -3.97 -22.75
N ASP A 58 1.18 -5.21 -22.64
CA ASP A 58 0.72 -6.32 -23.47
C ASP A 58 -0.62 -6.85 -22.96
N PRO A 59 -1.70 -6.75 -23.74
CA PRO A 59 -2.99 -7.27 -23.32
C PRO A 59 -2.92 -8.79 -23.13
N PRO A 60 -3.53 -9.34 -22.06
CA PRO A 60 -3.59 -10.78 -21.86
C PRO A 60 -4.36 -11.46 -22.99
N PRO A 61 -4.17 -12.79 -23.21
CA PRO A 61 -4.81 -13.52 -24.29
C PRO A 61 -6.34 -13.37 -24.31
N SER A 62 -6.96 -13.31 -23.12
CA SER A 62 -8.40 -13.06 -22.96
C SER A 62 -8.89 -11.73 -23.54
N VAL A 63 -8.04 -10.70 -23.54
CA VAL A 63 -8.33 -9.38 -24.11
C VAL A 63 -7.99 -9.37 -25.61
N ARG A 64 -6.95 -10.09 -26.03
CA ARG A 64 -6.51 -10.17 -27.45
C ARG A 64 -7.44 -10.98 -28.34
N ILE A 65 -8.07 -12.01 -27.77
CA ILE A 65 -8.98 -12.92 -28.48
C ILE A 65 -10.43 -12.39 -28.42
N GLY A 66 -10.70 -11.39 -27.58
CA GLY A 66 -12.06 -10.97 -27.23
C GLY A 66 -12.72 -12.00 -26.29
N ALA A 67 -13.64 -11.54 -25.46
CA ALA A 67 -14.41 -12.43 -24.60
C ALA A 67 -15.33 -13.32 -25.47
N GLU A 68 -14.88 -14.55 -25.74
CA GLU A 68 -15.63 -15.67 -26.33
C GLU A 68 -16.57 -15.30 -27.50
N THR A 69 -16.01 -14.89 -28.64
CA THR A 69 -16.76 -14.83 -29.90
C THR A 69 -16.87 -16.23 -30.52
N PHE A 70 -17.67 -17.11 -29.92
CA PHE A 70 -18.30 -18.20 -30.67
C PHE A 70 -19.63 -17.68 -31.24
N GLY A 71 -19.61 -17.22 -32.51
CA GLY A 71 -20.84 -17.09 -33.30
C GLY A 71 -21.18 -15.74 -33.95
N VAL A 72 -20.31 -14.72 -33.92
CA VAL A 72 -20.53 -13.44 -34.64
C VAL A 72 -19.54 -13.36 -35.80
N GLY A 73 -20.02 -13.02 -37.00
CA GLY A 73 -19.22 -12.96 -38.24
C GLY A 73 -17.95 -12.10 -38.12
N GLU A 74 -16.95 -12.40 -38.95
CA GLU A 74 -15.57 -11.85 -38.89
C GLU A 74 -15.49 -10.33 -38.62
N ASP A 75 -16.39 -9.54 -39.21
CA ASP A 75 -16.40 -8.08 -39.05
C ASP A 75 -16.87 -7.60 -37.65
N GLY A 76 -17.80 -8.32 -37.00
CA GLY A 76 -18.29 -7.98 -35.67
C GLY A 76 -17.29 -8.32 -34.57
N ALA A 77 -16.59 -9.46 -34.73
CA ALA A 77 -15.55 -9.90 -33.80
C ALA A 77 -14.32 -8.97 -33.82
N ALA A 78 -13.94 -8.43 -34.99
CA ALA A 78 -12.85 -7.48 -35.12
C ALA A 78 -13.13 -6.12 -34.45
N VAL A 79 -14.36 -5.61 -34.58
CA VAL A 79 -14.78 -4.33 -33.96
C VAL A 79 -14.84 -4.45 -32.44
N ASP A 80 -15.38 -5.54 -31.89
CA ASP A 80 -15.43 -5.72 -30.44
C ASP A 80 -14.04 -5.95 -29.82
N ASN A 81 -13.14 -6.67 -30.49
CA ASN A 81 -11.76 -6.83 -30.03
C ASN A 81 -11.03 -5.49 -29.93
N SER A 82 -11.23 -4.59 -30.90
CA SER A 82 -10.65 -3.24 -30.86
C SER A 82 -11.12 -2.41 -29.67
N ARG A 83 -12.38 -2.58 -29.24
CA ARG A 83 -12.95 -1.89 -28.07
C ARG A 83 -12.35 -2.41 -26.77
N TYR A 84 -12.26 -3.72 -26.57
CA TYR A 84 -11.63 -4.31 -25.37
C TYR A 84 -10.15 -3.93 -25.25
N LEU A 85 -9.44 -3.90 -26.38
CA LEU A 85 -8.04 -3.47 -26.43
C LEU A 85 -7.91 -1.98 -26.09
N SER A 86 -8.80 -1.13 -26.60
CA SER A 86 -8.81 0.31 -26.25
C SER A 86 -9.09 0.58 -24.76
N LEU A 87 -9.95 -0.24 -24.13
CA LEU A 87 -10.22 -0.18 -22.70
C LEU A 87 -9.00 -0.59 -21.89
N TYR A 88 -8.30 -1.65 -22.33
CA TYR A 88 -7.06 -2.09 -21.70
C TYR A 88 -5.97 -1.01 -21.76
N THR A 89 -5.75 -0.42 -22.94
CA THR A 89 -4.75 0.65 -23.11
C THR A 89 -5.09 1.87 -22.26
N THR A 90 -6.37 2.24 -22.20
CA THR A 90 -6.86 3.35 -21.36
C THR A 90 -6.62 3.07 -19.88
N GLY A 91 -6.95 1.85 -19.42
CA GLY A 91 -6.71 1.43 -18.04
C GLY A 91 -5.23 1.51 -17.65
N MET A 92 -4.33 1.08 -18.53
CA MET A 92 -2.88 1.18 -18.29
C MET A 92 -2.39 2.62 -18.28
N GLN A 93 -2.86 3.49 -19.19
CA GLN A 93 -2.53 4.92 -19.16
C GLN A 93 -2.97 5.58 -17.85
N ILE A 94 -4.21 5.31 -17.41
CA ILE A 94 -4.73 5.80 -16.13
C ILE A 94 -3.86 5.31 -14.98
N ARG A 95 -3.44 4.03 -14.97
CA ARG A 95 -2.58 3.48 -13.93
C ARG A 95 -1.28 4.26 -13.79
N PHE A 96 -0.53 4.46 -14.88
CA PHE A 96 0.77 5.15 -14.81
C PHE A 96 0.64 6.63 -14.43
N VAL A 97 -0.38 7.32 -14.95
CA VAL A 97 -0.67 8.71 -14.56
C VAL A 97 -1.07 8.78 -13.08
N ALA A 98 -1.92 7.86 -12.62
CA ALA A 98 -2.35 7.80 -11.23
C ALA A 98 -1.18 7.54 -10.26
N VAL A 99 -0.20 6.69 -10.61
CA VAL A 99 1.02 6.49 -9.79
C VAL A 99 1.70 7.84 -9.53
N LEU A 100 1.91 8.63 -10.58
CA LEU A 100 2.55 9.94 -10.46
C LEU A 100 1.70 10.90 -9.62
N LEU A 101 0.39 10.98 -9.92
CA LEU A 101 -0.54 11.89 -9.25
C LEU A 101 -0.77 11.55 -7.77
N PHE A 102 -0.63 10.30 -7.35
CA PHE A 102 -0.71 9.92 -5.93
C PHE A 102 0.64 10.01 -5.22
N PHE A 103 1.74 9.65 -5.90
CA PHE A 103 3.07 9.67 -5.30
C PHE A 103 3.52 11.10 -4.99
N VAL A 104 3.47 12.00 -5.98
CA VAL A 104 4.02 13.36 -5.88
C VAL A 104 3.43 14.16 -4.71
N PRO A 105 2.10 14.28 -4.53
CA PRO A 105 1.56 15.10 -3.44
C PRO A 105 1.86 14.52 -2.05
N GLY A 106 1.86 13.19 -1.90
CA GLY A 106 2.19 12.59 -0.61
C GLY A 106 3.68 12.63 -0.30
N ALA A 107 4.55 12.37 -1.28
CA ALA A 107 6.00 12.56 -1.13
C ALA A 107 6.34 14.03 -0.81
N LEU A 108 5.70 14.99 -1.49
CA LEU A 108 5.81 16.42 -1.20
C LEU A 108 5.41 16.72 0.25
N LEU A 109 4.27 16.21 0.70
CA LEU A 109 3.78 16.39 2.07
C LEU A 109 4.77 15.81 3.09
N LEU A 110 5.23 14.57 2.87
CA LEU A 110 6.13 13.84 3.76
C LEU A 110 7.50 14.51 3.83
N VAL A 111 8.16 14.77 2.70
CA VAL A 111 9.48 15.43 2.65
C VAL A 111 9.42 16.83 3.25
N ARG A 112 8.32 17.56 3.04
CA ARG A 112 8.16 18.90 3.61
C ARG A 112 8.05 18.89 5.13
N ARG A 113 7.33 17.90 5.68
CA ARG A 113 7.02 17.79 7.11
C ARG A 113 8.06 16.98 7.88
N LEU A 114 8.79 16.11 7.20
CA LEU A 114 9.86 15.28 7.69
C LEU A 114 11.01 15.45 6.69
N PRO A 115 11.77 16.55 6.76
CA PRO A 115 12.91 16.74 5.86
C PRO A 115 14.09 15.86 6.31
N PRO A 116 14.90 15.31 5.38
CA PRO A 116 15.95 14.32 5.66
C PRO A 116 17.23 14.96 6.22
N VAL A 117 17.11 15.67 7.33
CA VAL A 117 18.21 16.40 7.98
C VAL A 117 18.26 16.01 9.47
N ASN A 118 19.41 16.15 10.12
CA ASN A 118 19.57 15.95 11.57
C ASN A 118 19.07 14.58 12.09
N GLY A 119 19.49 13.49 11.43
CA GLY A 119 19.16 12.12 11.84
C GLY A 119 17.78 11.62 11.38
N ARG A 120 17.02 12.41 10.61
CA ARG A 120 15.69 12.04 10.10
C ARG A 120 15.69 11.23 8.80
N VAL A 121 16.85 11.01 8.19
CA VAL A 121 17.02 10.28 6.91
C VAL A 121 16.34 8.90 6.89
N PRO A 122 16.52 8.01 7.88
CA PRO A 122 15.88 6.69 7.83
C PRO A 122 14.36 6.83 7.92
N ALA A 123 13.84 7.71 8.78
CA ALA A 123 12.41 7.95 8.90
C ALA A 123 11.81 8.53 7.60
N THR A 124 12.50 9.44 6.92
CA THR A 124 12.07 9.94 5.61
C THR A 124 12.06 8.86 4.55
N LEU A 125 13.10 8.03 4.52
CA LEU A 125 13.21 6.97 3.52
C LEU A 125 12.09 5.96 3.68
N LEU A 126 11.89 5.47 4.91
CA LEU A 126 10.85 4.50 5.21
C LEU A 126 9.44 5.05 4.93
N THR A 127 9.18 6.32 5.26
CA THR A 127 7.87 6.93 4.99
C THR A 127 7.62 7.17 3.51
N VAL A 128 8.60 7.69 2.77
CA VAL A 128 8.44 7.89 1.31
C VAL A 128 8.34 6.56 0.58
N TRP A 129 9.09 5.54 1.03
CA TRP A 129 8.99 4.18 0.49
C TRP A 129 7.61 3.57 0.70
N ALA A 130 7.11 3.61 1.94
CA ALA A 130 5.78 3.12 2.27
C ALA A 130 4.68 3.89 1.50
N TRP A 131 4.86 5.20 1.30
CA TRP A 131 3.96 5.99 0.45
C TRP A 131 4.01 5.58 -1.03
N GLY A 132 5.17 5.15 -1.54
CA GLY A 132 5.29 4.58 -2.89
C GLY A 132 4.41 3.35 -3.10
N LEU A 133 4.34 2.48 -2.09
CA LEU A 133 3.43 1.33 -2.10
C LEU A 133 1.96 1.76 -2.12
N VAL A 134 1.60 2.71 -1.26
CA VAL A 134 0.26 3.32 -1.22
C VAL A 134 -0.12 3.88 -2.60
N ALA A 135 0.74 4.70 -3.20
CA ALA A 135 0.48 5.32 -4.50
C ALA A 135 0.26 4.28 -5.60
N GLY A 136 1.09 3.22 -5.65
CA GLY A 136 0.91 2.13 -6.60
C GLY A 136 -0.41 1.36 -6.38
N THR A 137 -0.78 1.06 -5.14
CA THR A 137 -2.06 0.39 -4.87
C THR A 137 -3.29 1.24 -5.21
N LEU A 138 -3.24 2.55 -4.93
CA LEU A 138 -4.30 3.48 -5.33
C LEU A 138 -4.39 3.59 -6.85
N ALA A 139 -3.26 3.61 -7.56
CA ALA A 139 -3.24 3.62 -9.02
C ALA A 139 -3.87 2.35 -9.62
N VAL A 140 -3.56 1.18 -9.05
CA VAL A 140 -4.20 -0.08 -9.45
C VAL A 140 -5.71 -0.01 -9.20
N ALA A 141 -6.15 0.45 -8.04
CA ALA A 141 -7.57 0.58 -7.71
C ALA A 141 -8.32 1.53 -8.67
N VAL A 142 -7.73 2.68 -9.00
CA VAL A 142 -8.34 3.65 -9.93
C VAL A 142 -8.38 3.12 -11.36
N SER A 143 -7.37 2.37 -11.80
CA SER A 143 -7.35 1.76 -13.15
C SER A 143 -8.22 0.49 -13.29
N ALA A 144 -8.58 -0.15 -12.18
CA ALA A 144 -9.26 -1.44 -12.16
C ALA A 144 -10.57 -1.50 -12.97
N PRO A 145 -11.45 -0.48 -12.96
CA PRO A 145 -12.70 -0.54 -13.72
C PRO A 145 -12.49 -0.78 -15.22
N TRP A 146 -11.52 -0.11 -15.83
CA TRP A 146 -11.19 -0.25 -17.25
C TRP A 146 -10.62 -1.63 -17.57
N LEU A 147 -9.78 -2.18 -16.69
CA LEU A 147 -9.15 -3.48 -16.90
C LEU A 147 -10.11 -4.66 -16.65
N ILE A 148 -11.11 -4.47 -15.78
CA ILE A 148 -12.22 -5.43 -15.60
C ILE A 148 -13.09 -5.45 -16.86
N ALA A 149 -13.48 -4.26 -17.32
CA ALA A 149 -14.27 -4.10 -18.54
C ALA A 149 -13.54 -4.67 -19.76
N ALA A 150 -12.22 -4.44 -19.87
CA ALA A 150 -11.38 -4.98 -20.93
C ALA A 150 -11.38 -6.51 -20.99
N ASN A 151 -11.54 -7.21 -19.86
CA ASN A 151 -11.60 -8.67 -19.81
C ASN A 151 -13.01 -9.23 -20.13
N GLY A 152 -13.97 -8.40 -20.53
CA GLY A 152 -15.35 -8.82 -20.85
C GLY A 152 -16.15 -9.34 -19.65
N ARG A 153 -15.66 -9.13 -18.42
CA ARG A 153 -16.32 -9.62 -17.20
C ARG A 153 -17.27 -8.56 -16.66
N GLY A 154 -18.50 -8.56 -17.18
CA GLY A 154 -19.59 -7.72 -16.69
C GLY A 154 -20.05 -8.11 -15.28
N SER A 155 -20.05 -7.10 -14.39
CA SER A 155 -20.77 -6.94 -13.10
C SER A 155 -20.72 -8.01 -12.01
N TYR A 156 -20.73 -9.31 -12.29
CA TYR A 156 -21.06 -10.33 -11.27
C TYR A 156 -19.96 -10.64 -10.25
N ARG A 157 -18.72 -10.18 -10.47
CA ARG A 157 -17.58 -10.35 -9.54
C ARG A 157 -16.59 -9.19 -9.62
N PHE A 158 -17.08 -7.96 -9.75
CA PHE A 158 -16.23 -6.76 -9.86
C PHE A 158 -15.28 -6.61 -8.67
N LEU A 159 -15.81 -6.73 -7.45
CA LEU A 159 -15.04 -6.50 -6.23
C LEU A 159 -14.02 -7.62 -5.91
N PRO A 160 -14.31 -8.93 -6.09
CA PRO A 160 -13.29 -9.98 -5.99
C PRO A 160 -12.18 -9.82 -7.05
N GLN A 161 -12.52 -9.35 -8.25
CA GLN A 161 -11.53 -9.06 -9.29
C GLN A 161 -10.66 -7.86 -8.93
N LEU A 162 -11.24 -6.82 -8.34
CA LEU A 162 -10.52 -5.67 -7.82
C LEU A 162 -9.53 -6.08 -6.71
N ALA A 163 -9.95 -6.96 -5.79
CA ALA A 163 -9.08 -7.53 -4.77
C ALA A 163 -7.93 -8.36 -5.38
N GLY A 164 -8.22 -9.18 -6.40
CA GLY A 164 -7.21 -9.95 -7.13
C GLY A 164 -6.22 -9.10 -7.94
N MET A 165 -6.67 -7.99 -8.54
CA MET A 165 -5.77 -7.06 -9.23
C MET A 165 -4.95 -6.23 -8.25
N ALA A 166 -5.54 -5.83 -7.12
CA ALA A 166 -4.82 -5.11 -6.07
C ALA A 166 -3.71 -5.97 -5.45
N SER A 167 -3.82 -7.30 -5.47
CA SER A 167 -2.80 -8.26 -5.01
C SER A 167 -1.74 -8.61 -6.06
N ALA A 168 -2.07 -8.53 -7.36
CA ALA A 168 -1.13 -8.84 -8.44
C ALA A 168 -0.08 -7.72 -8.64
N GLY A 169 1.20 -8.09 -8.80
CA GLY A 169 2.26 -7.17 -9.23
C GLY A 169 2.85 -6.27 -8.15
N ARG A 170 2.64 -6.64 -6.88
CA ARG A 170 3.12 -5.90 -5.71
C ARG A 170 4.62 -6.02 -5.51
N GLN A 171 5.25 -7.13 -5.91
CA GLN A 171 6.67 -7.39 -5.63
C GLN A 171 7.57 -6.36 -6.34
N ILE A 172 7.33 -6.11 -7.62
CA ILE A 172 8.09 -5.12 -8.38
C ILE A 172 7.84 -3.70 -7.88
N LEU A 173 6.60 -3.41 -7.43
CA LEU A 173 6.26 -2.12 -6.85
C LEU A 173 7.05 -1.84 -5.57
N VAL A 174 7.28 -2.85 -4.71
CA VAL A 174 8.08 -2.70 -3.48
C VAL A 174 9.51 -2.27 -3.79
N LEU A 175 10.14 -2.91 -4.78
CA LEU A 175 11.49 -2.59 -5.20
C LEU A 175 11.56 -1.23 -5.91
N ALA A 176 10.67 -0.99 -6.88
CA ALA A 176 10.63 0.27 -7.63
C ALA A 176 10.35 1.47 -6.69
N ALA A 177 9.41 1.32 -5.76
CA ALA A 177 9.12 2.33 -4.74
C ALA A 177 10.32 2.59 -3.82
N PHE A 178 11.10 1.54 -3.48
CA PHE A 178 12.30 1.70 -2.66
C PHE A 178 13.36 2.53 -3.38
N VAL A 179 13.68 2.16 -4.63
CA VAL A 179 14.65 2.90 -5.45
C VAL A 179 14.20 4.35 -5.65
N ALA A 180 12.92 4.58 -5.96
CA ALA A 180 12.35 5.91 -6.07
C ALA A 180 12.47 6.71 -4.77
N ALA A 181 12.22 6.08 -3.62
CA ALA A 181 12.35 6.72 -2.31
C ALA A 181 13.81 7.08 -1.97
N VAL A 182 14.77 6.21 -2.28
CA VAL A 182 16.20 6.49 -2.09
C VAL A 182 16.59 7.73 -2.88
N VAL A 183 16.26 7.77 -4.18
CA VAL A 183 16.60 8.91 -5.05
C VAL A 183 15.88 10.19 -4.59
N ALA A 184 14.59 10.10 -4.22
CA ALA A 184 13.84 11.23 -3.70
C ALA A 184 14.46 11.79 -2.40
N VAL A 185 14.87 10.92 -1.48
CA VAL A 185 15.50 11.33 -0.21
C VAL A 185 16.89 11.92 -0.44
N LEU A 186 17.69 11.36 -1.36
CA LEU A 186 18.99 11.92 -1.73
C LEU A 186 18.83 13.31 -2.36
N ALA A 187 17.88 13.48 -3.29
CA ALA A 187 17.55 14.77 -3.87
C ALA A 187 17.03 15.75 -2.80
N ALA A 188 16.22 15.28 -1.86
CA ALA A 188 15.72 16.08 -0.74
C ALA A 188 16.86 16.51 0.21
N ARG A 189 17.87 15.66 0.42
CA ARG A 189 19.07 16.02 1.18
C ARG A 189 19.88 17.11 0.50
N VAL A 190 20.07 17.00 -0.82
CA VAL A 190 20.80 18.00 -1.60
C VAL A 190 20.07 19.35 -1.56
N THR A 191 18.76 19.35 -1.77
CA THR A 191 17.92 20.57 -1.75
C THR A 191 17.74 21.16 -0.34
N ALA A 192 17.93 20.37 0.72
CA ALA A 192 17.88 20.81 2.11
C ALA A 192 19.23 21.32 2.65
N LYS A 193 20.34 21.22 1.90
CA LYS A 193 21.63 21.80 2.32
C LYS A 193 21.47 23.30 2.62
N GLY A 194 22.00 23.74 3.76
CA GLY A 194 21.88 25.12 4.23
C GLY A 194 20.55 25.48 4.89
N ALA A 195 19.61 24.54 5.04
CA ALA A 195 18.47 24.75 5.93
C ALA A 195 18.99 24.75 7.38
N GLY A 196 18.80 25.87 8.08
CA GLY A 196 19.18 26.01 9.50
C GLY A 196 18.54 24.97 10.42
N PRO A 197 18.87 24.99 11.72
CA PRO A 197 18.36 24.02 12.68
C PRO A 197 16.83 23.97 12.65
N LEU A 198 16.29 22.78 12.39
CA LEU A 198 14.86 22.58 12.28
C LEU A 198 14.22 22.57 13.67
N PRO A 199 13.05 23.23 13.86
CA PRO A 199 12.32 23.15 15.12
C PRO A 199 11.97 21.70 15.44
N ARG A 200 12.22 21.29 16.68
CA ARG A 200 11.66 20.06 17.27
C ARG A 200 10.44 20.48 18.07
N ALA A 201 9.28 19.87 17.79
CA ALA A 201 8.11 20.08 18.62
C ALA A 201 8.38 19.47 20.00
N ALA A 202 8.42 20.30 21.04
CA ALA A 202 8.48 19.84 22.42
C ALA A 202 7.11 19.29 22.81
N VAL A 203 6.87 18.00 22.50
CA VAL A 203 5.63 17.32 22.85
C VAL A 203 5.84 16.60 24.19
N PRO A 204 4.98 16.85 25.20
CA PRO A 204 5.09 16.15 26.48
C PRO A 204 4.93 14.64 26.28
N VAL A 205 5.82 13.86 26.91
CA VAL A 205 5.93 12.41 26.72
C VAL A 205 4.61 11.68 27.00
N GLY A 206 3.85 12.15 28.00
CA GLY A 206 2.54 11.57 28.35
C GLY A 206 1.50 11.74 27.23
N ALA A 207 1.42 12.92 26.61
CA ALA A 207 0.50 13.17 25.49
C ALA A 207 0.88 12.36 24.25
N ALA A 208 2.18 12.23 23.95
CA ALA A 208 2.67 11.42 22.84
C ALA A 208 2.36 9.92 23.05
N ARG A 209 2.51 9.41 24.28
CA ARG A 209 2.14 8.02 24.62
C ARG A 209 0.65 7.79 24.49
N LEU A 210 -0.19 8.68 25.03
CA LEU A 210 -1.66 8.58 24.93
C LEU A 210 -2.14 8.60 23.48
N ALA A 211 -1.58 9.50 22.66
CA ALA A 211 -1.89 9.57 21.25
C ALA A 211 -1.49 8.28 20.50
N ALA A 212 -0.30 7.75 20.79
CA ALA A 212 0.15 6.49 20.23
C ALA A 212 -0.75 5.32 20.64
N THR A 213 -1.14 5.23 21.92
CA THR A 213 -2.01 4.15 22.41
C THR A 213 -3.40 4.21 21.78
N VAL A 214 -3.99 5.39 21.60
CA VAL A 214 -5.31 5.54 20.97
C VAL A 214 -5.23 5.18 19.49
N GLY A 215 -4.23 5.67 18.77
CA GLY A 215 -4.03 5.31 17.36
C GLY A 215 -3.80 3.80 17.17
N THR A 216 -3.01 3.17 18.05
CA THR A 216 -2.81 1.72 17.99
C THR A 216 -4.03 0.92 18.40
N ALA A 217 -4.85 1.43 19.32
CA ALA A 217 -6.10 0.78 19.68
C ALA A 217 -7.05 0.67 18.48
N VAL A 218 -7.10 1.69 17.61
CA VAL A 218 -7.89 1.62 16.36
C VAL A 218 -7.43 0.45 15.47
N ILE A 219 -6.11 0.28 15.33
CA ILE A 219 -5.53 -0.80 14.53
C ILE A 219 -5.68 -2.16 15.23
N ALA A 220 -5.60 -2.20 16.56
CA ALA A 220 -5.84 -3.41 17.35
C ALA A 220 -7.31 -3.86 17.28
N VAL A 221 -8.26 -2.92 17.31
CA VAL A 221 -9.69 -3.20 17.12
C VAL A 221 -9.94 -3.70 15.70
N SER A 222 -9.32 -3.08 14.69
CA SER A 222 -9.31 -3.61 13.32
C SER A 222 -8.85 -5.05 13.31
N LEU A 223 -7.64 -5.31 13.81
CA LEU A 223 -7.05 -6.64 13.85
C LEU A 223 -7.94 -7.64 14.59
N ALA A 224 -8.44 -7.30 15.78
CA ALA A 224 -9.24 -8.19 16.61
C ALA A 224 -10.63 -8.48 16.00
N VAL A 225 -11.34 -7.47 15.53
CA VAL A 225 -12.70 -7.62 14.97
C VAL A 225 -12.65 -8.30 13.61
N LEU A 226 -11.66 -7.97 12.77
CA LEU A 226 -11.55 -8.49 11.41
C LEU A 226 -10.89 -9.87 11.33
N SER A 227 -10.01 -10.22 12.28
CA SER A 227 -9.38 -11.55 12.33
C SER A 227 -10.21 -12.61 13.06
N TYR A 228 -11.30 -12.24 13.75
CA TYR A 228 -12.13 -13.19 14.50
C TYR A 228 -13.17 -13.84 13.58
N GLN A 229 -12.89 -15.08 13.17
CA GLN A 229 -13.74 -15.89 12.29
C GLN A 229 -15.24 -15.92 12.67
N PRO A 230 -15.66 -16.02 13.96
CA PRO A 230 -17.07 -16.00 14.33
C PRO A 230 -17.78 -14.68 14.02
N VAL A 231 -17.08 -13.55 14.15
CA VAL A 231 -17.59 -12.22 13.82
C VAL A 231 -17.66 -12.04 12.31
N ALA A 232 -16.63 -12.52 11.59
CA ALA A 232 -16.66 -12.57 10.13
C ALA A 232 -17.80 -13.46 9.60
N ALA A 233 -18.05 -14.61 10.23
CA ALA A 233 -19.11 -15.55 9.86
C ALA A 233 -20.52 -15.01 10.18
N THR A 234 -20.71 -14.38 11.35
CA THR A 234 -22.00 -13.75 11.70
C THR A 234 -22.32 -12.54 10.82
N LEU A 235 -21.31 -11.76 10.44
CA LEU A 235 -21.45 -10.69 9.44
C LEU A 235 -21.71 -11.24 8.03
N GLN A 236 -21.18 -12.41 7.69
CA GLN A 236 -21.43 -13.12 6.42
C GLN A 236 -22.85 -13.70 6.33
N THR A 237 -23.45 -14.13 7.44
CA THR A 237 -24.80 -14.73 7.47
C THR A 237 -25.92 -13.71 7.64
N ALA A 238 -25.61 -12.44 7.87
CA ALA A 238 -26.59 -11.40 8.21
C ALA A 238 -27.32 -10.77 7.02
N SER A 239 -27.08 -11.17 5.75
CA SER A 239 -27.75 -10.56 4.58
C SER A 239 -28.36 -11.57 3.60
N THR A 240 -29.64 -11.35 3.29
CA THR A 240 -30.49 -12.09 2.34
C THR A 240 -31.15 -11.12 1.35
N GLY A 241 -30.42 -10.59 0.35
CA GLY A 241 -31.01 -9.64 -0.61
C GLY A 241 -30.26 -9.54 -1.95
N THR A 242 -31.01 -9.46 -3.05
CA THR A 242 -30.50 -9.44 -4.43
C THR A 242 -30.35 -8.01 -4.97
N GLY A 243 -29.13 -7.61 -5.35
CA GLY A 243 -28.85 -6.33 -6.02
C GLY A 243 -27.35 -5.97 -6.09
N LEU A 244 -26.98 -5.03 -6.99
CA LEU A 244 -25.58 -4.59 -7.29
C LEU A 244 -24.80 -4.02 -6.08
N PHE A 245 -25.50 -3.62 -5.01
CA PHE A 245 -24.95 -3.14 -3.74
C PHE A 245 -25.71 -3.71 -2.52
N ALA A 246 -26.41 -4.83 -2.69
CA ALA A 246 -27.36 -5.32 -1.68
C ALA A 246 -26.72 -5.95 -0.44
N GLU A 247 -25.40 -6.12 -0.41
CA GLU A 247 -24.71 -6.82 0.66
C GLU A 247 -23.63 -5.94 1.31
N PRO A 248 -23.95 -5.19 2.38
CA PRO A 248 -22.93 -4.57 3.23
C PRO A 248 -21.92 -5.62 3.76
N GLY A 249 -22.35 -6.88 3.89
CA GLY A 249 -21.49 -8.02 4.23
C GLY A 249 -20.43 -8.35 3.15
N ASP A 250 -20.75 -8.21 1.87
CA ASP A 250 -19.82 -8.51 0.77
C ASP A 250 -18.81 -7.38 0.56
N LEU A 251 -19.23 -6.12 0.73
CA LEU A 251 -18.31 -4.98 0.83
C LEU A 251 -17.33 -5.13 2.00
N LEU A 252 -17.82 -5.57 3.17
CA LEU A 252 -16.98 -5.84 4.34
C LEU A 252 -16.04 -7.03 4.09
N ARG A 253 -16.54 -8.11 3.47
CA ARG A 253 -15.77 -9.27 3.05
C ARG A 253 -14.67 -8.90 2.06
N GLN A 254 -14.92 -8.04 1.09
CA GLN A 254 -13.91 -7.58 0.15
C GLN A 254 -12.94 -6.61 0.78
N TRP A 255 -13.38 -5.78 1.72
CA TRP A 255 -12.50 -4.91 2.48
C TRP A 255 -11.55 -5.71 3.40
N LEU A 256 -12.06 -6.79 3.98
CA LEU A 256 -11.29 -7.82 4.70
C LEU A 256 -10.27 -8.54 3.79
N LEU A 257 -10.70 -8.97 2.60
CA LEU A 257 -9.84 -9.64 1.60
C LEU A 257 -8.77 -8.68 1.03
N LEU A 258 -9.11 -7.41 0.78
CA LEU A 258 -8.19 -6.34 0.37
C LEU A 258 -7.18 -6.02 1.49
N GLY A 259 -7.57 -6.20 2.75
CA GLY A 259 -6.73 -6.01 3.92
C GLY A 259 -5.73 -7.14 4.20
N SER A 260 -5.85 -8.28 3.52
CA SER A 260 -5.01 -9.49 3.73
C SER A 260 -4.74 -9.82 5.20
N TRP A 261 -5.69 -9.52 6.10
CA TRP A 261 -5.64 -9.96 7.48
C TRP A 261 -6.00 -11.44 7.46
N ALA A 262 -5.02 -12.29 7.22
CA ALA A 262 -5.30 -13.71 7.11
C ALA A 262 -5.76 -14.21 8.50
N GLY A 263 -6.96 -14.79 8.52
CA GLY A 263 -7.46 -15.49 9.68
C GLY A 263 -6.85 -16.90 9.75
N PRO A 264 -6.59 -17.43 10.95
CA PRO A 264 -6.16 -18.82 11.10
C PRO A 264 -7.33 -19.73 10.69
N ALA A 265 -7.26 -20.29 9.48
CA ALA A 265 -8.22 -21.31 9.05
C ALA A 265 -7.72 -22.68 9.52
N GLY A 266 -8.22 -23.16 10.66
CA GLY A 266 -8.09 -24.55 11.09
C GLY A 266 -6.66 -25.03 11.38
N THR A 267 -5.71 -24.13 11.61
CA THR A 267 -4.29 -24.48 11.83
C THR A 267 -4.03 -24.90 13.29
N PRO A 268 -3.09 -25.84 13.53
CA PRO A 268 -2.70 -26.25 14.88
C PRO A 268 -2.25 -25.06 15.75
N VAL A 269 -2.40 -25.18 17.07
CA VAL A 269 -2.22 -24.10 18.07
C VAL A 269 -0.87 -23.34 17.94
N GLY A 270 0.18 -24.01 17.46
CA GLY A 270 1.49 -23.39 17.19
C GLY A 270 1.48 -22.35 16.06
N ASP A 271 0.81 -22.65 14.94
CA ASP A 271 0.68 -21.74 13.80
C ASP A 271 -0.21 -20.54 14.14
N TRP A 272 -1.20 -20.76 15.02
CA TRP A 272 -2.03 -19.68 15.56
C TRP A 272 -1.21 -18.67 16.36
N PHE A 273 -0.27 -19.15 17.20
CA PHE A 273 0.60 -18.28 17.99
C PHE A 273 1.57 -17.48 17.10
N LEU A 274 2.18 -18.13 16.10
CA LEU A 274 3.04 -17.47 15.11
C LEU A 274 2.30 -16.36 14.35
N TYR A 275 1.03 -16.58 13.99
CA TYR A 275 0.18 -15.54 13.38
C TYR A 275 -0.04 -14.35 14.30
N ARG A 276 -0.29 -14.60 15.59
CA ARG A 276 -0.53 -13.55 16.60
C ARG A 276 0.73 -12.80 17.00
N VAL A 277 1.91 -13.44 16.94
CA VAL A 277 3.20 -12.76 17.10
C VAL A 277 3.41 -11.75 15.97
N ALA A 278 3.00 -12.09 14.75
CA ALA A 278 3.08 -11.20 13.60
C ALA A 278 2.16 -9.96 13.77
N ASP A 279 0.93 -10.15 14.27
CA ASP A 279 0.01 -9.05 14.63
C ASP A 279 0.58 -8.15 15.74
N ALA A 280 1.19 -8.74 16.78
CA ALA A 280 1.82 -7.99 17.86
C ALA A 280 3.00 -7.15 17.36
N LEU A 281 3.77 -7.67 16.40
CA LEU A 281 4.85 -6.94 15.72
C LEU A 281 4.33 -5.72 14.98
N VAL A 282 3.23 -5.85 14.22
CA VAL A 282 2.57 -4.72 13.56
C VAL A 282 2.18 -3.66 14.58
N LEU A 283 1.51 -4.06 15.67
CA LEU A 283 1.07 -3.13 16.72
C LEU A 283 2.26 -2.43 17.41
N ALA A 284 3.35 -3.16 17.68
CA ALA A 284 4.56 -2.59 18.27
C ALA A 284 5.22 -1.55 17.34
N VAL A 285 5.36 -1.88 16.05
CA VAL A 285 5.92 -0.96 15.05
C VAL A 285 5.07 0.29 14.90
N VAL A 286 3.75 0.14 14.81
CA VAL A 286 2.80 1.26 14.72
C VAL A 286 2.87 2.11 15.98
N TRP A 287 2.84 1.51 17.17
CA TRP A 287 2.87 2.23 18.44
C TRP A 287 4.15 3.04 18.58
N TRP A 288 5.29 2.42 18.28
CA TRP A 288 6.57 3.08 18.29
C TRP A 288 6.59 4.25 17.29
N SER A 289 6.15 4.00 16.06
CA SER A 289 6.12 5.03 15.01
C SER A 289 5.24 6.22 15.38
N LEU A 290 4.01 5.98 15.87
CA LEU A 290 3.09 7.03 16.32
C LEU A 290 3.61 7.80 17.53
N ARG A 291 4.39 7.16 18.39
CA ARG A 291 5.04 7.82 19.53
C ARG A 291 6.15 8.77 19.09
N TRP A 292 6.92 8.41 18.07
CA TRP A 292 8.06 9.21 17.59
C TRP A 292 7.67 10.25 16.53
N LEU A 293 6.60 10.01 15.76
CA LEU A 293 6.10 10.89 14.69
C LEU A 293 5.95 12.36 15.14
N PRO A 294 5.30 12.66 16.28
CA PRO A 294 5.14 14.04 16.75
C PRO A 294 6.45 14.78 16.99
N VAL A 295 7.51 14.05 17.37
CA VAL A 295 8.85 14.59 17.66
C VAL A 295 9.65 14.80 16.37
N LEU A 296 9.45 13.92 15.38
CA LEU A 296 10.17 13.94 14.10
C LEU A 296 9.58 14.94 13.10
N LEU A 297 8.28 15.21 13.17
CA LEU A 297 7.62 16.18 12.31
C LEU A 297 8.03 17.60 12.66
N THR A 298 8.26 18.43 11.63
CA THR A 298 8.45 19.87 11.81
C THR A 298 7.16 20.57 12.27
N ARG A 299 6.00 19.99 11.97
CA ARG A 299 4.68 20.45 12.43
C ARG A 299 3.71 19.29 12.50
N THR A 300 3.09 19.11 13.66
CA THR A 300 2.05 18.11 13.90
C THR A 300 0.72 18.58 13.33
N THR A 301 0.40 18.09 12.13
CA THR A 301 -0.89 18.35 11.47
C THR A 301 -1.62 17.02 11.27
N VAL A 302 -2.96 17.03 11.33
CA VAL A 302 -3.79 15.83 11.05
C VAL A 302 -3.36 15.08 9.79
N PRO A 303 -3.18 15.73 8.61
CA PRO A 303 -2.78 15.00 7.41
C PRO A 303 -1.38 14.39 7.48
N ALA A 304 -0.44 15.04 8.19
CA ALA A 304 0.91 14.51 8.38
C ALA A 304 0.94 13.31 9.34
N MET A 305 0.13 13.37 10.41
CA MET A 305 -0.04 12.24 11.33
C MET A 305 -0.76 11.08 10.64
N ALA A 306 -1.80 11.36 9.86
CA ALA A 306 -2.54 10.36 9.09
C ALA A 306 -1.64 9.68 8.04
N ALA A 307 -0.94 10.45 7.20
CA ALA A 307 0.00 9.88 6.23
C ALA A 307 1.13 9.10 6.90
N GLY A 308 1.68 9.60 8.01
CA GLY A 308 2.71 8.89 8.78
C GLY A 308 2.20 7.59 9.41
N ALA A 309 0.96 7.58 9.91
CA ALA A 309 0.32 6.38 10.45
C ALA A 309 0.05 5.32 9.37
N VAL A 310 -0.41 5.73 8.19
CA VAL A 310 -0.52 4.86 7.01
C VAL A 310 0.84 4.27 6.63
N CYS A 311 1.90 5.10 6.63
CA CYS A 311 3.24 4.59 6.33
C CYS A 311 3.71 3.58 7.39
N ALA A 312 3.43 3.85 8.67
CA ALA A 312 3.79 2.96 9.77
C ALA A 312 3.04 1.62 9.73
N THR A 313 1.76 1.63 9.37
CA THR A 313 0.97 0.39 9.20
C THR A 313 1.48 -0.43 8.03
N VAL A 314 1.77 0.19 6.88
CA VAL A 314 2.37 -0.49 5.72
C VAL A 314 3.73 -1.10 6.06
N LEU A 315 4.60 -0.39 6.78
CA LEU A 315 5.89 -0.92 7.21
C LEU A 315 5.73 -2.07 8.22
N GLY A 316 4.82 -1.95 9.17
CA GLY A 316 4.50 -3.03 10.11
C GLY A 316 4.06 -4.31 9.38
N LEU A 317 3.20 -4.17 8.37
CA LEU A 317 2.75 -5.28 7.54
C LEU A 317 3.91 -5.93 6.75
N LEU A 318 4.80 -5.12 6.16
CA LEU A 318 5.98 -5.64 5.46
C LEU A 318 6.91 -6.41 6.39
N VAL A 319 7.17 -5.88 7.60
CA VAL A 319 8.01 -6.57 8.61
C VAL A 319 7.37 -7.89 9.03
N SER A 320 6.05 -7.90 9.25
CA SER A 320 5.28 -9.10 9.55
C SER A 320 5.40 -10.15 8.43
N GLN A 321 5.22 -9.74 7.17
CA GLN A 321 5.35 -10.61 5.99
C GLN A 321 6.76 -11.19 5.83
N LEU A 322 7.81 -10.37 6.00
CA LEU A 322 9.20 -10.82 5.94
C LEU A 322 9.53 -11.80 7.08
N THR A 323 8.97 -11.57 8.27
CA THR A 323 9.17 -12.46 9.43
C THR A 323 8.48 -13.81 9.22
N GLN A 324 7.25 -13.81 8.70
CA GLN A 324 6.55 -15.04 8.32
C GLN A 324 7.30 -15.82 7.23
N MET A 325 7.86 -15.12 6.24
CA MET A 325 8.67 -15.74 5.20
C MET A 325 9.94 -16.39 5.76
N ALA A 326 10.60 -15.76 6.73
CA ALA A 326 11.80 -16.30 7.37
C ALA A 326 11.52 -17.50 8.29
N LEU A 327 10.34 -17.56 8.90
CA LEU A 327 9.96 -18.61 9.88
C LEU A 327 9.29 -19.83 9.25
N SER A 328 8.93 -19.80 7.97
CA SER A 328 8.20 -20.88 7.31
C SER A 328 9.14 -21.92 6.69
N ASP A 329 9.28 -23.09 7.34
CA ASP A 329 10.08 -24.24 6.84
C ASP A 329 9.62 -24.81 5.49
N GLY A 330 8.38 -24.50 5.06
CA GLY A 330 7.83 -24.92 3.76
C GLY A 330 8.40 -24.19 2.54
N GLY A 331 9.23 -23.16 2.74
CA GLY A 331 9.66 -22.22 1.71
C GLY A 331 10.51 -22.80 0.58
N MET A 332 11.17 -23.94 0.81
CA MET A 332 12.01 -24.58 -0.20
C MET A 332 11.22 -25.55 -1.10
N ARG A 333 10.01 -25.97 -0.68
CA ARG A 333 9.21 -27.00 -1.37
C ARG A 333 8.11 -26.44 -2.30
N TRP A 334 7.65 -25.20 -2.07
CA TRP A 334 6.56 -24.56 -2.84
C TRP A 334 6.97 -23.25 -3.56
N GLY A 335 8.27 -22.92 -3.57
CA GLY A 335 8.85 -21.86 -4.41
C GLY A 335 8.59 -20.43 -3.94
N LEU A 336 9.46 -19.50 -4.39
CA LEU A 336 9.36 -18.05 -4.14
C LEU A 336 8.00 -17.44 -4.55
N VAL A 337 7.24 -18.10 -5.44
CA VAL A 337 5.92 -17.66 -5.93
C VAL A 337 4.94 -17.45 -4.77
N GLN A 338 4.80 -18.45 -3.90
CA GLN A 338 3.74 -18.48 -2.88
C GLN A 338 4.12 -17.63 -1.65
N LEU A 339 5.42 -17.53 -1.37
CA LEU A 339 5.97 -16.65 -0.32
C LEU A 339 5.97 -15.18 -0.73
N SER A 340 6.28 -14.86 -2.00
CA SER A 340 6.30 -13.48 -2.47
C SER A 340 4.91 -12.94 -2.82
N ALA A 341 3.90 -13.80 -3.00
CA ALA A 341 2.51 -13.40 -3.26
C ALA A 341 1.89 -12.55 -2.13
N GLY A 342 2.40 -12.68 -0.91
CA GLY A 342 1.97 -11.89 0.25
C GLY A 342 2.62 -10.51 0.38
N ILE A 343 3.76 -10.25 -0.29
CA ILE A 343 4.57 -9.05 -0.08
C ILE A 343 3.83 -7.81 -0.64
N GLY A 344 3.64 -6.80 0.21
CA GLY A 344 2.81 -5.62 -0.11
C GLY A 344 1.31 -5.86 0.11
N GLY A 345 0.95 -6.98 0.76
CA GLY A 345 -0.38 -7.27 1.29
C GLY A 345 -0.91 -6.20 2.25
N GLY A 346 -2.23 -5.95 2.19
CA GLY A 346 -2.94 -5.20 3.22
C GLY A 346 -2.84 -3.68 3.15
N VAL A 347 -2.21 -3.11 2.12
CA VAL A 347 -2.12 -1.65 1.91
C VAL A 347 -3.50 -0.96 1.89
N PRO A 348 -4.57 -1.51 1.28
CA PRO A 348 -5.90 -0.91 1.39
C PRO A 348 -6.44 -0.79 2.82
N ALA A 349 -6.25 -1.81 3.66
CA ALA A 349 -6.62 -1.74 5.08
C ALA A 349 -5.68 -0.82 5.87
N ALA A 350 -4.39 -0.81 5.51
CA ALA A 350 -3.42 0.12 6.08
C ALA A 350 -3.78 1.57 5.77
N LEU A 351 -4.35 1.87 4.60
CA LEU A 351 -4.87 3.18 4.24
C LEU A 351 -6.04 3.58 5.14
N THR A 352 -7.07 2.75 5.23
CA THR A 352 -8.27 3.11 5.99
C THR A 352 -8.00 3.19 7.49
N PHE A 353 -7.43 2.15 8.08
CA PHE A 353 -7.14 2.11 9.51
C PHE A 353 -5.95 2.97 9.89
N GLY A 354 -4.96 3.13 9.03
CA GLY A 354 -3.86 4.08 9.25
C GLY A 354 -4.35 5.53 9.24
N LEU A 355 -5.24 5.91 8.33
CA LEU A 355 -5.85 7.25 8.31
C LEU A 355 -6.68 7.50 9.59
N LEU A 356 -7.50 6.53 10.01
CA LEU A 356 -8.27 6.61 11.26
C LEU A 356 -7.37 6.67 12.49
N ALA A 357 -6.35 5.82 12.56
CA ALA A 357 -5.39 5.80 13.66
C ALA A 357 -4.61 7.12 13.78
N GLY A 358 -4.11 7.63 12.66
CA GLY A 358 -3.36 8.89 12.65
C GLY A 358 -4.23 10.12 12.90
N SER A 359 -5.49 10.11 12.47
CA SER A 359 -6.43 11.19 12.79
C SER A 359 -6.83 11.16 14.28
N ALA A 360 -7.14 9.99 14.84
CA ALA A 360 -7.40 9.81 16.26
C ALA A 360 -6.18 10.20 17.12
N ALA A 361 -4.97 9.79 16.73
CA ALA A 361 -3.73 10.19 17.39
C ALA A 361 -3.51 11.72 17.32
N ALA A 362 -3.82 12.37 16.19
CA ALA A 362 -3.69 13.82 16.07
C ALA A 362 -4.69 14.58 16.95
N VAL A 363 -5.95 14.14 17.00
CA VAL A 363 -7.00 14.73 17.84
C VAL A 363 -6.66 14.57 19.32
N THR A 364 -6.27 13.37 19.74
CA THR A 364 -5.87 13.11 21.13
C THR A 364 -4.66 13.92 21.56
N LEU A 365 -3.67 14.11 20.67
CA LEU A 365 -2.50 14.94 20.96
C LEU A 365 -2.86 16.42 21.12
N ARG A 366 -3.84 16.93 20.34
CA ARG A 366 -4.37 18.29 20.51
C ARG A 366 -5.11 18.45 21.84
N VAL A 367 -5.97 17.49 22.18
CA VAL A 367 -6.76 17.52 23.42
C VAL A 367 -5.87 17.37 24.66
N ALA A 368 -4.89 16.46 24.63
CA ALA A 368 -3.95 16.25 25.73
C ALA A 368 -2.96 17.42 25.88
N GLY A 369 -2.55 18.04 24.77
CA GLY A 369 -1.71 19.24 24.78
C GLY A 369 -2.41 20.47 25.38
N GLY A 370 -3.70 20.67 25.09
CA GLY A 370 -4.49 21.75 25.69
C GLY A 370 -4.60 21.63 27.22
N ARG A 371 -4.90 20.43 27.72
CA ARG A 371 -4.98 20.18 29.18
C ARG A 371 -3.66 20.33 29.94
N ALA A 372 -2.53 20.18 29.26
CA ALA A 372 -1.22 20.40 29.86
C ALA A 372 -0.88 21.89 30.00
N GLY A 373 -1.40 22.74 29.09
CA GLY A 373 -1.28 24.19 29.17
C GLY A 373 -2.12 24.78 30.31
N ASP A 374 -3.33 24.27 30.52
CA ASP A 374 -4.24 24.74 31.59
C ASP A 374 -3.79 24.34 33.01
N ARG A 375 -2.86 23.39 33.13
CA ARG A 375 -2.32 22.92 34.42
C ARG A 375 -0.99 23.58 34.81
N ALA A 376 -0.47 24.52 34.01
CA ALA A 376 0.70 25.28 34.40
C ALA A 376 0.35 26.19 35.60
N PRO A 377 1.11 26.14 36.71
CA PRO A 377 0.82 26.99 37.87
C PRO A 377 0.96 28.46 37.47
N SER A 378 -0.06 29.27 37.80
CA SER A 378 0.00 30.73 37.71
C SER A 378 1.26 31.22 38.42
N PRO A 379 2.06 32.13 37.82
CA PRO A 379 3.18 32.74 38.53
C PRO A 379 2.62 33.45 39.76
N LYS A 380 3.03 33.01 40.95
CA LYS A 380 2.75 33.73 42.19
C LYS A 380 3.49 35.06 42.11
N GLY A 381 2.73 36.15 42.02
CA GLY A 381 3.24 37.52 42.20
C GLY A 381 3.58 37.79 43.65
#